data_AF-A0A2P8IEQ5-F1
#
_entry.id   AF-A0A2P8IEQ5-F1
#
_cell.length_a   1.000
_cell.length_b   1.000
_cell.length_c   1.000
_cell.angle_alpha   90.00
_cell.angle_beta   90.00
_cell.angle_gamma   90.00
#
_symmetry.space_group_name_H-M   'P 1'
#
loop_
_entity.id
_entity.type
_entity.pdbx_description
1 polymer ?
#
loop_
_entity_poly.entity_id
_entity_poly.type
_entity_poly.pdbx_seq_one_letter_code
_entity_poly.pdbx_strand_id
1 'polypeptide(L)'
;MARAAVPTHPQREHAISTSTSLPPAVHAPRALTDVYGPGVAVCARPAASTSTSRHRNTVDALSARPIAVAGDTPVICSAGGTDPVLLARLRDGGLPVGDDLREFRDEAGFADRVTEAMADGLPIAMEYPQPSALCPDERMVKTAHLVGYLNNKATISTFVAPRFHARRSVVTRGELVGATPAEKSWVLKAATNDAHGGSLDVYLHEAGEQVAFPAFTDLLGEFVVEEYLYLARNWGVQLYVGPDSVARLLAVTEQRVDATGVYVGGRFGPVDPPPADLLAECLAITQRAADVGYRGLCSLDCAETLDGQLVMLDLNFRITSGSIPLLALRSVRPDALAGFAESVKLTAAAPLADLLAHLSPALDAGGVLVTSGHDSTRTDDPVLLSTLQLLVHGDDPDDVTARRSALEAIAR
;
A
#
# COMPACT_ATOMS: atom_id res chain seq x y z
N MET A 1 70.85 15.24 7.14
CA MET A 1 70.13 14.02 7.60
C MET A 1 69.10 13.67 6.55
N ALA A 2 69.26 12.51 5.92
CA ALA A 2 68.45 12.04 4.80
C ALA A 2 67.02 11.69 5.22
N ARG A 3 66.03 12.09 4.42
CA ARG A 3 64.67 11.54 4.46
C ARG A 3 64.43 10.72 3.20
N ALA A 4 64.03 9.48 3.41
CA ALA A 4 63.83 8.46 2.39
C ALA A 4 62.62 8.78 1.48
N ALA A 5 62.76 8.41 0.21
CA ALA A 5 61.71 8.47 -0.79
C ALA A 5 60.74 7.28 -0.65
N VAL A 6 59.44 7.55 -0.80
CA VAL A 6 58.37 6.54 -0.90
C VAL A 6 58.12 6.28 -2.39
N PRO A 7 58.05 5.01 -2.86
CA PRO A 7 57.81 4.71 -4.26
C PRO A 7 56.32 4.82 -4.60
N THR A 8 56.01 5.49 -5.71
CA THR A 8 54.68 5.59 -6.31
C THR A 8 54.38 4.37 -7.18
N HIS A 9 53.26 3.69 -6.93
CA HIS A 9 52.71 2.67 -7.84
C HIS A 9 51.81 3.34 -8.90
N PRO A 10 51.85 2.89 -10.17
CA PRO A 10 51.02 3.43 -11.23
C PRO A 10 49.57 2.92 -11.13
N GLN A 11 48.61 3.85 -11.26
CA GLN A 11 47.19 3.55 -11.39
C GLN A 11 46.93 2.78 -12.70
N ARG A 12 46.26 1.63 -12.61
CA ARG A 12 45.65 0.95 -13.75
C ARG A 12 44.33 1.62 -14.09
N GLU A 13 44.25 2.26 -15.24
CA GLU A 13 42.98 2.68 -15.84
C GLU A 13 42.21 1.43 -16.30
N HIS A 14 41.08 1.15 -15.66
CA HIS A 14 40.09 0.21 -16.17
C HIS A 14 39.13 0.98 -17.07
N ALA A 15 39.33 0.86 -18.39
CA ALA A 15 38.36 1.30 -19.38
C ALA A 15 37.11 0.42 -19.28
N ILE A 16 36.02 0.99 -18.73
CA ILE A 16 34.70 0.35 -18.73
C ILE A 16 34.06 0.64 -20.08
N SER A 17 33.94 -0.40 -20.91
CA SER A 17 33.16 -0.39 -22.14
C SER A 17 31.67 -0.36 -21.80
N THR A 18 31.03 0.80 -21.88
CA THR A 18 29.58 0.94 -21.79
C THR A 18 28.96 0.82 -23.19
N SER A 19 28.67 -0.41 -23.59
CA SER A 19 27.70 -0.67 -24.66
C SER A 19 26.63 -1.61 -24.12
N THR A 20 25.61 -1.03 -23.53
CA THR A 20 24.32 -1.67 -23.31
C THR A 20 23.27 -0.69 -23.78
N SER A 21 22.58 -1.08 -24.85
CA SER A 21 21.41 -0.42 -25.40
C SER A 21 20.39 -0.13 -24.30
N LEU A 22 19.96 1.13 -24.20
CA LEU A 22 18.81 1.52 -23.36
C LEU A 22 17.57 0.70 -23.76
N PRO A 23 16.82 0.12 -22.80
CA PRO A 23 15.53 -0.50 -23.08
C PRO A 23 14.53 0.54 -23.61
N PRO A 24 13.52 0.12 -24.40
CA PRO A 24 12.54 1.01 -24.99
C PRO A 24 11.70 1.72 -23.91
N ALA A 25 11.07 2.84 -24.29
CA ALA A 25 10.23 3.67 -23.44
C ALA A 25 9.35 2.82 -22.49
N VAL A 26 9.54 3.00 -21.18
CA VAL A 26 8.78 2.28 -20.15
C VAL A 26 7.31 2.69 -20.24
N HIS A 27 6.49 1.83 -20.83
CA HIS A 27 5.04 1.97 -20.75
C HIS A 27 4.62 1.92 -19.28
N ALA A 28 3.58 2.66 -18.93
CA ALA A 28 3.10 2.67 -17.56
C ALA A 28 2.58 1.27 -17.16
N PRO A 29 2.91 0.76 -15.97
CA PRO A 29 2.71 -0.64 -15.62
C PRO A 29 1.22 -1.00 -15.59
N ARG A 30 0.89 -2.21 -16.01
CA ARG A 30 -0.47 -2.80 -16.04
C ARG A 30 -0.59 -4.00 -15.10
N ALA A 31 0.52 -4.66 -14.80
CA ALA A 31 0.61 -5.78 -13.86
C ALA A 31 1.81 -5.62 -12.92
N LEU A 32 1.90 -6.47 -11.90
CA LEU A 32 3.03 -6.49 -10.97
C LEU A 32 4.34 -6.89 -11.66
N THR A 33 4.28 -7.72 -12.71
CA THR A 33 5.46 -8.08 -13.50
C THR A 33 6.10 -6.87 -14.17
N ASP A 34 5.32 -5.86 -14.55
CA ASP A 34 5.86 -4.60 -15.10
C ASP A 34 6.58 -3.74 -14.04
N VAL A 35 6.24 -3.92 -12.76
CA VAL A 35 6.82 -3.19 -11.64
C VAL A 35 8.06 -3.89 -11.11
N TYR A 36 7.94 -5.17 -10.76
CA TYR A 36 9.00 -5.91 -10.09
C TYR A 36 9.96 -6.60 -11.07
N GLY A 37 9.53 -6.78 -12.33
CA GLY A 37 10.23 -7.58 -13.31
C GLY A 37 9.94 -9.08 -13.16
N PRO A 38 10.45 -9.90 -14.10
CA PRO A 38 10.29 -11.35 -14.05
C PRO A 38 11.11 -11.96 -12.90
N GLY A 39 10.69 -13.13 -12.43
CA GLY A 39 11.44 -13.90 -11.44
C GLY A 39 11.41 -13.35 -10.02
N VAL A 40 10.49 -12.43 -9.70
CA VAL A 40 10.25 -11.93 -8.34
C VAL A 40 8.91 -12.46 -7.85
N ALA A 41 8.87 -13.07 -6.66
CA ALA A 41 7.62 -13.37 -5.97
C ALA A 41 7.14 -12.17 -5.14
N VAL A 42 5.83 -11.94 -5.04
CA VAL A 42 5.25 -10.85 -4.23
C VAL A 42 4.44 -11.43 -3.07
N CYS A 43 4.58 -10.80 -1.90
CA CYS A 43 3.77 -11.09 -0.72
C CYS A 43 3.31 -9.79 -0.06
N ALA A 44 1.99 -9.58 -0.04
CA ALA A 44 1.36 -8.42 0.60
C ALA A 44 0.80 -8.71 2.00
N ARG A 45 1.25 -9.78 2.64
CA ARG A 45 0.81 -10.15 3.99
C ARG A 45 1.65 -9.42 5.05
N PRO A 46 1.05 -8.64 5.96
CA PRO A 46 1.72 -8.20 7.20
C PRO A 46 2.19 -9.38 8.05
N ALA A 47 3.21 -9.17 8.88
CA ALA A 47 3.55 -10.14 9.93
C ALA A 47 2.37 -10.28 10.90
N ALA A 48 2.07 -11.50 11.32
CA ALA A 48 1.10 -11.73 12.38
C ALA A 48 1.67 -11.17 13.69
N SER A 49 0.96 -10.22 14.34
CA SER A 49 1.38 -9.76 15.66
C SER A 49 1.19 -10.89 16.69
N THR A 50 2.01 -10.89 17.74
CA THR A 50 1.93 -11.86 18.85
C THR A 50 0.60 -11.78 19.63
N SER A 51 -0.23 -10.76 19.40
CA SER A 51 -1.51 -10.54 20.06
C SER A 51 -2.71 -10.85 19.16
N THR A 52 -3.09 -12.13 19.14
CA THR A 52 -4.45 -12.67 18.88
C THR A 52 -5.04 -12.58 17.47
N SER A 53 -5.79 -13.64 17.14
CA SER A 53 -6.60 -13.89 15.94
C SER A 53 -7.54 -12.78 15.45
N ARG A 54 -7.72 -11.68 16.19
CA ARG A 54 -8.74 -10.65 15.91
C ARG A 54 -8.55 -9.89 14.60
N HIS A 55 -7.33 -9.89 14.05
CA HIS A 55 -7.01 -9.20 12.80
C HIS A 55 -6.46 -10.13 11.72
N ARG A 56 -6.49 -11.46 11.94
CA ARG A 56 -5.97 -12.44 10.99
C ARG A 56 -6.65 -12.35 9.63
N ASN A 57 -7.98 -12.26 9.60
CA ASN A 57 -8.73 -12.03 8.37
C ASN A 57 -8.28 -10.78 7.61
N THR A 58 -7.97 -9.69 8.31
CA THR A 58 -7.51 -8.45 7.65
C THR A 58 -6.13 -8.65 7.01
N VAL A 59 -5.17 -9.27 7.71
CA VAL A 59 -3.82 -9.47 7.15
C VAL A 59 -3.81 -10.48 6.01
N ASP A 60 -4.60 -11.54 6.12
CA ASP A 60 -4.72 -12.57 5.10
C ASP A 60 -5.45 -12.02 3.86
N ALA A 61 -6.48 -11.18 4.04
CA ALA A 61 -7.15 -10.49 2.94
C ALA A 61 -6.22 -9.53 2.18
N LEU A 62 -5.26 -8.89 2.85
CA LEU A 62 -4.26 -8.04 2.17
C LEU A 62 -3.36 -8.85 1.24
N SER A 63 -2.98 -10.07 1.63
CA SER A 63 -2.16 -10.96 0.81
C SER A 63 -2.83 -11.40 -0.50
N ALA A 64 -4.16 -11.36 -0.56
CA ALA A 64 -4.94 -11.72 -1.75
C ALA A 64 -5.09 -10.58 -2.77
N ARG A 65 -4.89 -9.32 -2.36
CA ARG A 65 -5.06 -8.15 -3.25
C ARG A 65 -4.19 -8.19 -4.51
N PRO A 66 -2.90 -8.60 -4.44
CA PRO A 66 -2.03 -8.69 -5.62
C PRO A 66 -2.56 -9.59 -6.75
N ILE A 67 -3.38 -10.60 -6.45
CA ILE A 67 -3.82 -11.65 -7.39
C ILE A 67 -4.42 -11.06 -8.66
N ALA A 68 -5.27 -10.02 -8.52
CA ALA A 68 -6.02 -9.42 -9.62
C ALA A 68 -5.13 -8.76 -10.69
N VAL A 69 -3.88 -8.43 -10.37
CA VAL A 69 -2.97 -7.74 -11.30
C VAL A 69 -1.59 -8.37 -11.32
N ALA A 70 -1.50 -9.64 -10.95
CA ALA A 70 -0.21 -10.32 -10.79
C ALA A 70 0.53 -10.49 -12.13
N GLY A 71 -0.17 -10.75 -13.23
CA GLY A 71 0.46 -11.16 -14.48
C GLY A 71 1.27 -12.43 -14.28
N ASP A 72 2.54 -12.43 -14.70
CA ASP A 72 3.44 -13.58 -14.54
C ASP A 72 4.13 -13.61 -13.16
N THR A 73 3.82 -12.67 -12.27
CA THR A 73 4.44 -12.58 -10.94
C THR A 73 3.87 -13.65 -10.00
N PRO A 74 4.68 -14.55 -9.44
CA PRO A 74 4.23 -15.47 -8.40
C PRO A 74 3.73 -14.71 -7.17
N VAL A 75 2.58 -15.12 -6.63
CA VAL A 75 1.98 -14.47 -5.47
C VAL A 75 1.86 -15.45 -4.31
N ILE A 76 2.43 -15.09 -3.16
CA ILE A 76 2.19 -15.80 -1.90
C ILE A 76 0.95 -15.18 -1.24
N CYS A 77 -0.16 -15.92 -1.23
CA CYS A 77 -1.46 -15.39 -0.83
C CYS A 77 -2.29 -16.37 -0.01
N SER A 78 -3.22 -15.83 0.78
CA SER A 78 -4.20 -16.63 1.51
C SER A 78 -5.12 -17.37 0.54
N ALA A 79 -5.45 -18.63 0.87
CA ALA A 79 -6.43 -19.44 0.15
C ALA A 79 -7.83 -18.81 0.13
N GLY A 80 -8.12 -17.84 1.00
CA GLY A 80 -9.34 -17.04 0.93
C GLY A 80 -9.44 -16.20 -0.35
N GLY A 81 -8.32 -15.83 -0.96
CA GLY A 81 -8.28 -15.09 -2.23
C GLY A 81 -8.30 -15.94 -3.49
N THR A 82 -8.21 -17.27 -3.36
CA THR A 82 -8.04 -18.21 -4.48
C THR A 82 -9.32 -18.97 -4.82
N ASP A 83 -10.48 -18.44 -4.43
CA ASP A 83 -11.75 -19.06 -4.77
C ASP A 83 -11.94 -19.19 -6.31
N PRO A 84 -12.23 -20.38 -6.86
CA PRO A 84 -12.37 -20.53 -8.31
C PRO A 84 -13.41 -19.62 -8.94
N VAL A 85 -14.51 -19.33 -8.25
CA VAL A 85 -15.55 -18.41 -8.75
C VAL A 85 -15.00 -16.98 -8.75
N LEU A 86 -14.33 -16.56 -7.69
CA LEU A 86 -13.66 -15.25 -7.64
C LEU A 86 -12.61 -15.12 -8.76
N LEU A 87 -11.73 -16.10 -8.91
CA LEU A 87 -10.67 -16.07 -9.92
C LEU A 87 -11.26 -16.05 -11.34
N ALA A 88 -12.33 -16.79 -11.59
CA ALA A 88 -13.06 -16.73 -12.85
C ALA A 88 -13.62 -15.32 -13.08
N ARG A 89 -14.28 -14.71 -12.08
CA ARG A 89 -14.81 -13.34 -12.20
C ARG A 89 -13.73 -12.29 -12.46
N LEU A 90 -12.56 -12.40 -11.82
CA LEU A 90 -11.44 -11.51 -12.09
C LEU A 90 -10.96 -11.66 -13.54
N ARG A 91 -10.79 -12.89 -14.03
CA ARG A 91 -10.37 -13.17 -15.41
C ARG A 91 -11.41 -12.74 -16.45
N ASP A 92 -12.69 -12.98 -16.20
CA ASP A 92 -13.81 -12.54 -17.05
C ASP A 92 -13.86 -11.00 -17.15
N GLY A 93 -13.43 -10.29 -16.11
CA GLY A 93 -13.22 -8.85 -16.11
C GLY A 93 -12.03 -8.36 -16.95
N GLY A 94 -11.27 -9.28 -17.58
CA GLY A 94 -10.11 -9.00 -18.41
C GLY A 94 -8.82 -8.75 -17.62
N LEU A 95 -8.82 -9.00 -16.32
CA LEU A 95 -7.67 -8.73 -15.46
C LEU A 95 -6.53 -9.74 -15.68
N PRO A 96 -5.26 -9.31 -15.54
CA PRO A 96 -4.10 -10.18 -15.66
C PRO A 96 -3.91 -10.95 -14.35
N VAL A 97 -4.86 -11.84 -14.06
CA VAL A 97 -4.84 -12.69 -12.87
C VAL A 97 -3.67 -13.66 -12.98
N GLY A 98 -2.87 -13.77 -11.92
CA GLY A 98 -1.71 -14.65 -11.90
C GLY A 98 -2.09 -16.13 -11.84
N ASP A 99 -1.26 -16.96 -12.44
CA ASP A 99 -1.43 -18.42 -12.45
C ASP A 99 -0.52 -19.16 -11.45
N ASP A 100 0.60 -18.55 -11.02
CA ASP A 100 1.45 -19.06 -9.90
C ASP A 100 0.98 -18.46 -8.57
N LEU A 101 -0.07 -19.05 -8.01
CA LEU A 101 -0.65 -18.67 -6.72
C LEU A 101 -0.20 -19.67 -5.63
N ARG A 102 0.73 -19.23 -4.79
CA ARG A 102 1.31 -20.01 -3.69
C ARG A 102 0.45 -19.86 -2.45
N GLU A 103 -0.60 -20.67 -2.39
CA GLU A 103 -1.64 -20.51 -1.39
C GLU A 103 -1.28 -21.06 0.00
N PHE A 104 -1.75 -20.35 1.03
CA PHE A 104 -1.68 -20.80 2.43
C PHE A 104 -3.02 -20.62 3.15
N ARG A 105 -3.28 -21.47 4.15
CA ARG A 105 -4.50 -21.40 4.98
C ARG A 105 -4.24 -20.90 6.40
N ASP A 106 -2.99 -21.04 6.85
CA ASP A 106 -2.50 -20.71 8.18
C ASP A 106 -1.06 -20.21 8.20
N GLU A 107 -0.55 -19.90 9.40
CA GLU A 107 0.79 -19.35 9.60
C GLU A 107 1.89 -20.34 9.20
N ALA A 108 1.69 -21.63 9.49
CA ALA A 108 2.64 -22.68 9.11
C ALA A 108 2.71 -22.81 7.57
N GLY A 109 1.56 -22.89 6.91
CA GLY A 109 1.48 -22.90 5.46
C GLY A 109 2.05 -21.63 4.83
N PHE A 110 1.88 -20.47 5.46
CA PHE A 110 2.53 -19.23 5.00
C PHE A 110 4.05 -19.36 5.01
N ALA A 111 4.64 -19.84 6.11
CA ALA A 111 6.07 -20.07 6.21
C ALA A 111 6.58 -21.10 5.19
N ASP A 112 5.81 -22.15 4.93
CA ASP A 112 6.13 -23.15 3.91
C ASP A 112 6.16 -22.52 2.51
N ARG A 113 5.17 -21.69 2.15
CA ARG A 113 5.12 -21.00 0.84
C ARG A 113 6.26 -20.01 0.65
N VAL A 114 6.68 -19.32 1.71
CA VAL A 114 7.87 -18.45 1.69
C VAL A 114 9.14 -19.28 1.47
N THR A 115 9.28 -20.41 2.18
CA THR A 115 10.42 -21.33 2.02
C THR A 115 10.47 -21.91 0.61
N GLU A 116 9.34 -22.29 0.04
CA GLU A 116 9.20 -22.80 -1.32
C GLU A 116 9.66 -21.77 -2.36
N ALA A 117 9.22 -20.51 -2.26
CA ALA A 117 9.67 -19.44 -3.16
C ALA A 117 11.19 -19.23 -3.11
N MET A 118 11.78 -19.27 -1.91
CA MET A 118 13.23 -19.17 -1.77
C MET A 118 13.95 -20.39 -2.34
N ALA A 119 13.39 -21.60 -2.18
CA ALA A 119 13.94 -22.84 -2.71
C ALA A 119 13.92 -22.87 -4.25
N ASP A 120 12.90 -22.28 -4.86
CA ASP A 120 12.80 -22.06 -6.31
C ASP A 120 13.75 -20.97 -6.82
N GLY A 121 14.50 -20.32 -5.92
CA GLY A 121 15.47 -19.28 -6.25
C GLY A 121 14.85 -17.91 -6.50
N LEU A 122 13.58 -17.70 -6.15
CA LEU A 122 12.89 -16.42 -6.33
C LEU A 122 13.25 -15.46 -5.19
N PRO A 123 13.78 -14.25 -5.48
CA PRO A 123 13.73 -13.17 -4.52
C PRO A 123 12.27 -12.75 -4.25
N ILE A 124 11.99 -12.37 -3.01
CA ILE A 124 10.64 -12.02 -2.56
C ILE A 124 10.53 -10.52 -2.29
N ALA A 125 9.56 -9.87 -2.93
CA ALA A 125 9.12 -8.53 -2.58
C ALA A 125 8.05 -8.62 -1.47
N MET A 126 8.51 -8.58 -0.22
CA MET A 126 7.62 -8.43 0.94
C MET A 126 7.15 -6.97 1.03
N GLU A 127 5.84 -6.74 0.99
CA GLU A 127 5.27 -5.40 1.09
C GLU A 127 5.18 -4.89 2.54
N TYR A 128 5.43 -5.77 3.50
CA TYR A 128 5.48 -5.46 4.91
C TYR A 128 6.74 -6.05 5.54
N PRO A 129 7.28 -5.45 6.62
CA PRO A 129 8.38 -6.02 7.36
C PRO A 129 8.02 -7.41 7.88
N GLN A 130 8.91 -8.38 7.63
CA GLN A 130 8.79 -9.76 8.09
C GLN A 130 10.00 -10.12 8.97
N PRO A 131 9.86 -11.06 9.91
CA PRO A 131 11.00 -11.55 10.68
C PRO A 131 12.09 -12.12 9.74
N SER A 132 13.35 -11.75 9.97
CA SER A 132 14.48 -12.27 9.18
C SER A 132 14.64 -13.79 9.27
N ALA A 133 14.14 -14.40 10.35
CA ALA A 133 14.07 -15.85 10.51
C ALA A 133 13.11 -16.52 9.51
N LEU A 134 12.08 -15.80 9.05
CA LEU A 134 11.13 -16.27 8.03
C LEU A 134 11.67 -16.01 6.62
N CYS A 135 12.18 -14.80 6.36
CA CYS A 135 12.74 -14.43 5.08
C CYS A 135 14.00 -13.57 5.29
N PRO A 136 15.21 -14.13 5.11
CA PRO A 136 16.45 -13.39 5.24
C PRO A 136 16.57 -12.27 4.19
N ASP A 137 17.21 -11.15 4.56
CA ASP A 137 17.30 -9.96 3.70
C ASP A 137 17.95 -10.24 2.34
N GLU A 138 18.90 -11.18 2.24
CA GLU A 138 19.54 -11.58 0.96
C GLU A 138 18.60 -12.29 -0.02
N ARG A 139 17.44 -12.74 0.45
CA ARG A 139 16.36 -13.32 -0.37
C ARG A 139 15.27 -12.32 -0.69
N MET A 140 15.39 -11.08 -0.23
CA MET A 140 14.38 -10.05 -0.44
C MET A 140 14.79 -9.06 -1.53
N VAL A 141 13.81 -8.57 -2.27
CA VAL A 141 14.02 -7.45 -3.21
C VAL A 141 14.30 -6.13 -2.46
N LYS A 142 13.75 -6.00 -1.25
CA LYS A 142 13.90 -4.87 -0.34
C LYS A 142 13.91 -5.40 1.10
N THR A 143 14.82 -4.92 1.95
CA THR A 143 14.97 -5.45 3.31
C THR A 143 13.78 -5.10 4.20
N ALA A 144 13.50 -5.95 5.19
CA ALA A 144 12.42 -5.68 6.15
C ALA A 144 12.68 -4.38 6.92
N HIS A 145 13.93 -4.11 7.28
CA HIS A 145 14.35 -2.88 7.93
C HIS A 145 14.03 -1.63 7.08
N LEU A 146 14.34 -1.67 5.78
CA LEU A 146 14.06 -0.54 4.89
C LEU A 146 12.56 -0.27 4.78
N VAL A 147 11.76 -1.32 4.57
CA VAL A 147 10.28 -1.17 4.46
C VAL A 147 9.72 -0.59 5.76
N GLY A 148 10.14 -1.12 6.92
CA GLY A 148 9.70 -0.62 8.22
C GLY A 148 10.09 0.83 8.44
N TYR A 149 11.35 1.18 8.17
CA TYR A 149 11.87 2.53 8.32
C TYR A 149 11.14 3.56 7.43
N LEU A 150 10.84 3.20 6.18
CA LEU A 150 10.13 4.06 5.24
C LEU A 150 8.66 4.28 5.59
N ASN A 151 8.01 3.32 6.26
CA ASN A 151 6.61 3.41 6.66
C ASN A 151 6.43 3.95 8.09
N ASN A 152 7.50 3.97 8.90
CA ASN A 152 7.46 4.49 10.25
C ASN A 152 7.19 6.01 10.24
N LYS A 153 6.06 6.40 10.81
CA LYS A 153 5.60 7.80 10.79
C LYS A 153 6.54 8.76 11.52
N ALA A 154 7.38 8.27 12.44
CA ALA A 154 8.40 9.08 13.10
C ALA A 154 9.55 9.50 12.17
N THR A 155 9.76 8.79 11.05
CA THR A 155 10.90 9.03 10.15
C THR A 155 10.58 10.01 9.02
N ILE A 156 9.33 10.48 8.92
CA ILE A 156 8.87 11.37 7.84
C ILE A 156 9.81 12.58 7.64
N SER A 157 10.33 13.13 8.74
CA SER A 157 11.18 14.31 8.73
C SER A 157 12.56 14.06 8.13
N THR A 158 12.95 12.80 7.96
CA THR A 158 14.21 12.40 7.30
C THR A 158 14.09 12.47 5.79
N PHE A 159 12.90 12.20 5.24
CA PHE A 159 12.69 12.13 3.80
C PHE A 159 11.97 13.36 3.23
N VAL A 160 11.10 14.00 4.00
CA VAL A 160 10.27 15.09 3.53
C VAL A 160 10.95 16.44 3.80
N ALA A 161 10.94 17.36 2.84
CA ALA A 161 11.42 18.72 3.09
C ALA A 161 10.61 19.43 4.20
N PRO A 162 11.25 20.17 5.14
CA PRO A 162 10.58 20.75 6.30
C PRO A 162 9.34 21.62 6.03
N ARG A 163 9.29 22.27 4.86
CA ARG A 163 8.16 23.12 4.46
C ARG A 163 6.85 22.35 4.25
N PHE A 164 6.92 21.04 4.05
CA PHE A 164 5.76 20.17 3.90
C PHE A 164 5.44 19.39 5.19
N HIS A 165 6.06 19.74 6.31
CA HIS A 165 5.77 19.09 7.59
C HIS A 165 4.57 19.76 8.25
N ALA A 166 3.66 18.95 8.78
CA ALA A 166 2.80 19.38 9.85
C ALA A 166 3.62 19.54 11.15
N ARG A 167 3.19 20.42 12.06
CA ARG A 167 3.79 20.52 13.39
C ARG A 167 3.55 19.22 14.14
N ARG A 168 4.63 18.55 14.51
CA ARG A 168 4.57 17.25 15.16
C ARG A 168 5.76 17.02 16.08
N SER A 169 5.60 16.09 17.00
CA SER A 169 6.64 15.59 17.89
C SER A 169 6.54 14.08 18.04
N VAL A 170 7.69 13.42 18.12
CA VAL A 170 7.75 12.04 18.58
C VAL A 170 7.81 12.06 20.10
N VAL A 171 6.94 11.30 20.75
CA VAL A 171 6.82 11.25 22.22
C VAL A 171 6.83 9.81 22.68
N THR A 172 7.34 9.58 23.88
CA THR A 172 7.27 8.28 24.54
C THR A 172 5.90 8.05 25.19
N ARG A 173 5.59 6.80 25.54
CA ARG A 173 4.38 6.46 26.32
C ARG A 173 4.24 7.27 27.61
N GLY A 174 5.35 7.55 28.30
CA GLY A 174 5.35 8.33 29.54
C GLY A 174 5.01 9.81 29.34
N GLU A 175 5.26 10.35 28.15
CA GLU A 175 5.00 11.75 27.79
C GLU A 175 3.62 11.95 27.15
N LEU A 176 2.99 10.86 26.71
CA LEU A 176 1.77 10.90 25.89
C LEU A 176 0.67 11.79 26.50
N VAL A 177 0.33 11.58 27.78
CA VAL A 177 -0.71 12.36 28.48
C VAL A 177 -0.42 13.86 28.46
N GLY A 178 0.84 14.27 28.63
CA GLY A 178 1.22 15.68 28.60
C GLY A 178 1.24 16.27 27.19
N ALA A 179 1.53 15.45 26.19
CA ALA A 179 1.58 15.84 24.78
C ALA A 179 0.18 15.89 24.12
N THR A 180 -0.82 15.25 24.72
CA THR A 180 -2.19 15.15 24.18
C THR A 180 -3.23 15.83 25.08
N PRO A 181 -3.19 17.16 25.21
CA PRO A 181 -4.17 17.90 26.00
C PRO A 181 -5.58 17.74 25.44
N ALA A 182 -6.58 17.57 26.33
CA ALA A 182 -7.97 17.37 25.93
C ALA A 182 -8.58 18.62 25.26
N GLU A 183 -8.12 19.82 25.63
CA GLU A 183 -8.64 21.10 25.14
C GLU A 183 -8.16 21.49 23.73
N LYS A 184 -7.36 20.66 23.06
CA LYS A 184 -6.87 20.90 21.69
C LYS A 184 -7.18 19.71 20.82
N SER A 185 -7.40 19.96 19.53
CA SER A 185 -7.47 18.88 18.54
C SER A 185 -6.05 18.44 18.16
N TRP A 186 -5.85 17.14 18.01
CA TRP A 186 -4.56 16.56 17.61
C TRP A 186 -4.76 15.22 16.90
N VAL A 187 -3.69 14.76 16.24
CA VAL A 187 -3.60 13.46 15.61
C VAL A 187 -2.53 12.64 16.31
N LEU A 188 -2.88 11.45 16.78
CA LEU A 188 -1.94 10.49 17.32
C LEU A 188 -1.71 9.39 16.30
N LYS A 189 -0.44 9.12 15.99
CA LYS A 189 -0.07 8.08 15.05
C LYS A 189 0.97 7.13 15.66
N ALA A 190 0.89 5.86 15.31
CA ALA A 190 1.88 4.86 15.70
C ALA A 190 3.28 5.22 15.15
N ALA A 191 4.30 5.14 16.01
CA ALA A 191 5.71 5.21 15.59
C ALA A 191 6.34 3.83 15.78
N THR A 192 6.42 3.05 14.71
CA THR A 192 7.03 1.72 14.72
C THR A 192 7.54 1.33 13.35
N ASN A 193 8.54 0.45 13.31
CA ASN A 193 9.02 -0.20 12.10
C ASN A 193 8.26 -1.50 11.79
N ASP A 194 7.33 -1.92 12.66
CA ASP A 194 6.51 -3.11 12.42
C ASP A 194 5.44 -2.85 11.37
N ALA A 195 4.79 -3.91 10.87
CA ALA A 195 3.70 -3.76 9.92
C ALA A 195 2.48 -3.04 10.55
N HIS A 196 2.04 -1.93 9.95
CA HIS A 196 0.85 -1.18 10.37
C HIS A 196 0.10 -0.59 9.16
N GLY A 197 -1.11 -0.08 9.41
CA GLY A 197 -1.93 0.63 8.42
C GLY A 197 -3.44 0.35 8.52
N GLY A 198 -4.21 0.91 7.58
CA GLY A 198 -5.67 0.72 7.52
C GLY A 198 -6.45 1.56 8.52
N SER A 199 -5.91 2.73 8.92
CA SER A 199 -6.48 3.65 9.92
C SER A 199 -6.54 3.09 11.34
N LEU A 200 -5.97 1.90 11.59
CA LEU A 200 -5.87 1.29 12.93
C LEU A 200 -4.67 1.82 13.72
N ASP A 201 -3.81 2.59 13.07
CA ASP A 201 -2.55 3.17 13.56
C ASP A 201 -2.59 4.69 13.64
N VAL A 202 -3.78 5.28 13.48
CA VAL A 202 -4.06 6.72 13.54
C VAL A 202 -5.31 6.96 14.38
N TYR A 203 -5.28 7.95 15.24
CA TYR A 203 -6.40 8.40 16.05
C TYR A 203 -6.51 9.91 15.98
N LEU A 204 -7.72 10.40 15.72
CA LEU A 204 -8.07 11.81 15.69
C LEU A 204 -8.79 12.16 16.99
N HIS A 205 -8.32 13.22 17.64
CA HIS A 205 -8.96 13.77 18.83
C HIS A 205 -9.47 15.17 18.53
N GLU A 206 -10.73 15.45 18.89
CA GLU A 206 -11.32 16.77 18.79
C GLU A 206 -11.24 17.53 20.13
N ALA A 207 -10.92 18.82 20.07
CA ALA A 207 -10.84 19.67 21.24
C ALA A 207 -12.13 19.62 22.10
N GLY A 208 -11.95 19.37 23.39
CA GLY A 208 -13.04 19.30 24.37
C GLY A 208 -13.64 17.91 24.57
N GLU A 209 -13.30 16.94 23.71
CA GLU A 209 -13.69 15.55 23.92
C GLU A 209 -12.87 14.89 25.03
N GLN A 210 -13.37 13.76 25.56
CA GLN A 210 -12.59 12.94 26.47
C GLN A 210 -11.51 12.21 25.69
N VAL A 211 -10.24 12.36 26.10
CA VAL A 211 -9.13 11.60 25.53
C VAL A 211 -9.31 10.11 25.87
N ALA A 212 -9.53 9.30 24.84
CA ALA A 212 -9.62 7.85 24.93
C ALA A 212 -8.56 7.23 24.02
N PHE A 213 -7.42 6.86 24.59
CA PHE A 213 -6.33 6.32 23.79
C PHE A 213 -6.70 4.99 23.12
N PRO A 214 -6.36 4.82 21.84
CA PRO A 214 -6.65 3.61 21.09
C PRO A 214 -5.75 2.45 21.55
N ALA A 215 -6.18 1.21 21.30
CA ALA A 215 -5.52 -0.01 21.76
C ALA A 215 -4.04 -0.14 21.35
N PHE A 216 -3.60 0.49 20.24
CA PHE A 216 -2.19 0.44 19.85
C PHE A 216 -1.27 1.16 20.85
N THR A 217 -1.80 2.07 21.67
CA THR A 217 -1.02 2.75 22.71
C THR A 217 -0.56 1.82 23.84
N ASP A 218 -1.28 0.72 24.06
CA ASP A 218 -0.90 -0.31 25.03
C ASP A 218 0.28 -1.16 24.54
N LEU A 219 0.50 -1.20 23.22
CA LEU A 219 1.49 -2.06 22.56
C LEU A 219 2.79 -1.32 22.21
N LEU A 220 2.74 -0.01 21.94
CA LEU A 220 3.87 0.76 21.42
C LEU A 220 4.58 1.60 22.49
N GLY A 221 5.89 1.82 22.31
CA GLY A 221 6.71 2.65 23.20
C GLY A 221 6.76 4.13 22.80
N GLU A 222 6.58 4.41 21.51
CA GLU A 222 6.70 5.75 20.92
C GLU A 222 5.52 6.05 20.00
N PHE A 223 5.22 7.34 19.87
CA PHE A 223 4.10 7.86 19.12
C PHE A 223 4.45 9.16 18.44
N VAL A 224 3.78 9.46 17.33
CA VAL A 224 3.77 10.80 16.76
C VAL A 224 2.51 11.51 17.23
N VAL A 225 2.69 12.65 17.91
CA VAL A 225 1.61 13.62 18.14
C VAL A 225 1.78 14.75 17.15
N GLU A 226 0.77 14.95 16.31
CA GLU A 226 0.72 15.93 15.23
C GLU A 226 -0.46 16.88 15.45
N GLU A 227 -0.33 18.10 14.95
CA GLU A 227 -1.46 19.04 14.95
C GLU A 227 -2.63 18.51 14.12
N TYR A 228 -3.85 18.85 14.53
CA TYR A 228 -5.01 18.56 13.71
C TYR A 228 -5.06 19.50 12.51
N LEU A 229 -5.16 18.95 11.31
CA LEU A 229 -5.17 19.70 10.06
C LEU A 229 -6.58 19.73 9.46
N TYR A 230 -7.06 20.92 9.13
CA TYR A 230 -8.31 21.09 8.39
C TYR A 230 -8.03 21.07 6.90
N LEU A 231 -8.40 19.99 6.23
CA LEU A 231 -8.02 19.71 4.85
C LEU A 231 -9.03 20.30 3.85
N ALA A 232 -8.54 20.97 2.81
CA ALA A 232 -9.29 21.34 1.60
C ALA A 232 -9.26 20.21 0.56
N ARG A 233 -8.12 19.51 0.46
CA ARG A 233 -7.87 18.39 -0.45
C ARG A 233 -7.02 17.34 0.25
N ASN A 234 -7.25 16.07 -0.07
CA ASN A 234 -6.44 14.94 0.41
C ASN A 234 -6.14 14.01 -0.76
N TRP A 235 -4.87 13.90 -1.12
CA TRP A 235 -4.39 13.14 -2.26
C TRP A 235 -3.61 11.90 -1.83
N GLY A 236 -3.80 10.81 -2.58
CA GLY A 236 -2.88 9.67 -2.61
C GLY A 236 -2.07 9.71 -3.91
N VAL A 237 -0.80 10.11 -3.84
CA VAL A 237 0.10 10.10 -5.00
C VAL A 237 0.66 8.69 -5.15
N GLN A 238 0.22 7.97 -6.18
CA GLN A 238 0.67 6.60 -6.47
C GLN A 238 1.96 6.64 -7.28
N LEU A 239 3.02 6.02 -6.79
CA LEU A 239 4.32 5.93 -7.47
C LEU A 239 4.83 4.49 -7.51
N TYR A 240 5.88 4.26 -8.30
CA TYR A 240 6.61 3.00 -8.26
C TYR A 240 8.10 3.21 -8.56
N VAL A 241 8.90 2.23 -8.13
CA VAL A 241 10.33 2.11 -8.44
C VAL A 241 10.56 0.73 -9.04
N GLY A 242 10.86 0.69 -10.34
CA GLY A 242 11.20 -0.54 -11.05
C GLY A 242 12.65 -1.00 -10.84
N PRO A 243 13.09 -2.09 -11.51
CA PRO A 243 14.43 -2.64 -11.35
C PRO A 243 15.56 -1.66 -11.66
N ASP A 244 15.29 -0.65 -12.49
CA ASP A 244 16.24 0.39 -12.87
C ASP A 244 16.44 1.48 -11.82
N SER A 245 15.79 1.38 -10.67
CA SER A 245 15.96 2.31 -9.53
C SER A 245 15.45 3.72 -9.80
N VAL A 246 14.57 3.90 -10.79
CA VAL A 246 14.01 5.22 -11.13
C VAL A 246 12.59 5.34 -10.59
N ALA A 247 12.36 6.36 -9.77
CA ALA A 247 11.05 6.71 -9.26
C ALA A 247 10.16 7.27 -10.38
N ARG A 248 8.92 6.77 -10.45
CA ARG A 248 7.95 7.16 -11.47
C ARG A 248 6.58 7.40 -10.86
N LEU A 249 5.93 8.45 -11.31
CA LEU A 249 4.52 8.72 -11.02
C LEU A 249 3.65 7.70 -11.76
N LEU A 250 2.75 7.05 -11.04
CA LEU A 250 1.75 6.17 -11.61
C LEU A 250 0.44 6.92 -11.87
N ALA A 251 -0.08 7.60 -10.84
CA ALA A 251 -1.25 8.47 -10.91
C ALA A 251 -1.35 9.35 -9.66
N VAL A 252 -2.18 10.39 -9.74
CA VAL A 252 -2.70 11.10 -8.58
C VAL A 252 -4.12 10.60 -8.32
N THR A 253 -4.48 10.40 -7.06
CA THR A 253 -5.82 9.98 -6.61
C THR A 253 -6.26 10.90 -5.48
N GLU A 254 -7.57 11.01 -5.25
CA GLU A 254 -8.08 11.64 -4.02
C GLU A 254 -8.47 10.58 -3.01
N GLN A 255 -8.12 10.80 -1.74
CA GLN A 255 -8.57 9.94 -0.65
C GLN A 255 -9.95 10.40 -0.18
N ARG A 256 -10.88 9.45 -0.10
CA ARG A 256 -12.15 9.65 0.59
C ARG A 256 -11.98 9.20 2.03
N VAL A 257 -12.22 10.14 2.92
CA VAL A 257 -12.29 9.90 4.36
C VAL A 257 -13.70 10.17 4.86
N ASP A 258 -14.14 9.44 5.87
CA ASP A 258 -15.42 9.70 6.53
C ASP A 258 -15.33 10.87 7.52
N ALA A 259 -16.43 11.16 8.21
CA ALA A 259 -16.52 12.26 9.17
C ALA A 259 -15.57 12.14 10.37
N THR A 260 -15.08 10.93 10.65
CA THR A 260 -14.09 10.64 11.70
C THR A 260 -12.67 10.49 11.14
N GLY A 261 -12.45 10.88 9.88
CA GLY A 261 -11.17 10.82 9.19
C GLY A 261 -10.69 9.42 8.82
N VAL A 262 -11.57 8.41 8.84
CA VAL A 262 -11.20 7.05 8.43
C VAL A 262 -11.24 6.95 6.91
N TYR A 263 -10.18 6.42 6.31
CA TYR A 263 -10.15 6.13 4.87
C TYR A 263 -11.25 5.12 4.49
N VAL A 264 -12.13 5.52 3.55
CA VAL A 264 -13.23 4.70 3.04
C VAL A 264 -13.10 4.35 1.55
N GLY A 265 -12.09 4.88 0.86
CA GLY A 265 -11.84 4.59 -0.55
C GLY A 265 -11.05 5.69 -1.25
N GLY A 266 -10.71 5.47 -2.52
CA GLY A 266 -10.05 6.45 -3.37
C GLY A 266 -10.94 6.85 -4.54
N ARG A 267 -10.74 8.07 -5.04
CA ARG A 267 -11.21 8.52 -6.35
C ARG A 267 -10.04 8.50 -7.33
N PHE A 268 -10.31 8.00 -8.52
CA PHE A 268 -9.36 7.87 -9.61
C PHE A 268 -9.91 8.61 -10.83
N GLY A 269 -9.01 8.97 -11.75
CA GLY A 269 -9.37 9.68 -12.98
C GLY A 269 -9.09 11.18 -12.89
N PRO A 270 -10.00 12.05 -13.38
CA PRO A 270 -9.79 13.50 -13.42
C PRO A 270 -9.93 14.13 -12.04
N VAL A 271 -8.91 13.93 -11.21
CA VAL A 271 -8.75 14.62 -9.92
C VAL A 271 -7.91 15.88 -10.10
N ASP A 272 -8.19 16.90 -9.29
CA ASP A 272 -7.34 18.09 -9.22
C ASP A 272 -5.95 17.67 -8.74
N PRO A 273 -4.87 17.88 -9.51
CA PRO A 273 -3.55 17.46 -9.09
C PRO A 273 -3.03 18.35 -7.94
N PRO A 274 -2.16 17.84 -7.06
CA PRO A 274 -1.44 18.68 -6.12
C PRO A 274 -0.59 19.73 -6.87
N PRO A 275 -0.28 20.86 -6.24
CA PRO A 275 0.66 21.83 -6.80
C PRO A 275 1.97 21.17 -7.24
N ALA A 276 2.55 21.68 -8.33
CA ALA A 276 3.69 21.03 -9.00
C ALA A 276 4.90 20.84 -8.08
N ASP A 277 5.09 21.72 -7.10
CA ASP A 277 6.18 21.64 -6.15
C ASP A 277 5.99 20.56 -5.08
N LEU A 278 4.76 20.29 -4.65
CA LEU A 278 4.40 19.14 -3.81
C LEU A 278 4.55 17.83 -4.59
N LEU A 279 4.10 17.79 -5.85
CA LEU A 279 4.28 16.61 -6.71
C LEU A 279 5.76 16.30 -6.96
N ALA A 280 6.59 17.33 -7.16
CA ALA A 280 8.03 17.19 -7.30
C ALA A 280 8.68 16.63 -6.02
N GLU A 281 8.21 17.06 -4.84
CA GLU A 281 8.66 16.49 -3.56
C GLU A 281 8.28 15.01 -3.44
N CYS A 282 7.07 14.61 -3.84
CA CYS A 282 6.66 13.20 -3.84
C CYS A 282 7.62 12.32 -4.68
N LEU A 283 8.00 12.81 -5.86
CA LEU A 283 8.99 12.13 -6.72
C LEU A 283 10.37 12.11 -6.07
N ALA A 284 10.81 13.21 -5.46
CA ALA A 284 12.11 13.28 -4.79
C ALA A 284 12.19 12.38 -3.54
N ILE A 285 11.13 12.28 -2.74
CA ILE A 285 11.02 11.31 -1.63
C ILE A 285 11.16 9.89 -2.16
N THR A 286 10.41 9.56 -3.21
CA THR A 286 10.42 8.22 -3.81
C THR A 286 11.78 7.88 -4.42
N GLN A 287 12.45 8.86 -5.05
CA GLN A 287 13.80 8.67 -5.57
C GLN A 287 14.80 8.45 -4.45
N ARG A 288 14.74 9.22 -3.35
CA ARG A 288 15.59 8.97 -2.16
C ARG A 288 15.41 7.56 -1.59
N ALA A 289 14.18 7.06 -1.57
CA ALA A 289 13.91 5.68 -1.18
C ALA A 289 14.50 4.67 -2.18
N ALA A 290 14.39 4.94 -3.49
CA ALA A 290 14.99 4.11 -4.54
C ALA A 290 16.52 4.03 -4.40
N ASP A 291 17.17 5.15 -4.10
CA ASP A 291 18.63 5.28 -3.94
C ASP A 291 19.15 4.44 -2.76
N VAL A 292 18.32 4.21 -1.73
CA VAL A 292 18.66 3.34 -0.59
C VAL A 292 18.15 1.90 -0.74
N GLY A 293 17.66 1.53 -1.93
CA GLY A 293 17.34 0.14 -2.28
C GLY A 293 15.86 -0.21 -2.35
N TYR A 294 14.94 0.75 -2.26
CA TYR A 294 13.51 0.45 -2.36
C TYR A 294 13.10 0.09 -3.80
N ARG A 295 12.32 -0.98 -3.99
CA ARG A 295 11.71 -1.38 -5.26
C ARG A 295 10.26 -1.82 -5.05
N GLY A 296 9.36 -1.41 -5.93
CA GLY A 296 7.93 -1.74 -5.84
C GLY A 296 7.02 -0.51 -5.87
N LEU A 297 5.76 -0.72 -5.48
CA LEU A 297 4.69 0.29 -5.47
C LEU A 297 4.65 1.05 -4.14
N CYS A 298 4.40 2.36 -4.20
CA CYS A 298 4.14 3.15 -3.01
C CYS A 298 3.03 4.19 -3.22
N SER A 299 2.44 4.65 -2.13
CA SER A 299 1.51 5.78 -2.09
C SER A 299 2.02 6.81 -1.09
N LEU A 300 2.13 8.06 -1.50
CA LEU A 300 2.40 9.16 -0.59
C LEU A 300 1.11 9.93 -0.38
N ASP A 301 0.70 10.04 0.89
CA ASP A 301 -0.54 10.72 1.24
C ASP A 301 -0.19 12.16 1.60
N CYS A 302 -0.76 13.11 0.87
CA CYS A 302 -0.47 14.53 1.02
C CYS A 302 -1.74 15.36 0.89
N ALA A 303 -1.74 16.57 1.45
CA ALA A 303 -2.93 17.39 1.50
C ALA A 303 -2.63 18.87 1.31
N GLU A 304 -3.69 19.59 0.98
CA GLU A 304 -3.76 21.05 1.09
C GLU A 304 -4.75 21.38 2.20
N THR A 305 -4.36 22.25 3.12
CA THR A 305 -5.20 22.71 4.22
C THR A 305 -6.11 23.87 3.76
N LEU A 306 -7.14 24.19 4.55
CA LEU A 306 -8.06 25.30 4.25
C LEU A 306 -7.37 26.68 4.17
N ASP A 307 -6.21 26.84 4.82
CA ASP A 307 -5.37 28.04 4.75
C ASP A 307 -4.27 27.95 3.67
N GLY A 308 -4.29 26.92 2.83
CA GLY A 308 -3.42 26.77 1.65
C GLY A 308 -2.04 26.19 1.95
N GLN A 309 -1.81 25.64 3.14
CA GLN A 309 -0.57 24.92 3.46
C GLN A 309 -0.56 23.55 2.77
N LEU A 310 0.57 23.22 2.14
CA LEU A 310 0.83 21.91 1.56
C LEU A 310 1.57 21.03 2.57
N VAL A 311 1.08 19.82 2.78
CA VAL A 311 1.59 18.92 3.82
C VAL A 311 1.72 17.48 3.33
N MET A 312 2.76 16.79 3.78
CA MET A 312 2.90 15.33 3.65
C MET A 312 2.36 14.68 4.93
N LEU A 313 1.38 13.80 4.78
CA LEU A 313 0.68 13.14 5.88
C LEU A 313 1.34 11.83 6.27
N ASP A 314 1.62 10.97 5.27
CA ASP A 314 2.14 9.62 5.43
C ASP A 314 2.92 9.12 4.21
N LEU A 315 3.94 8.29 4.45
CA LEU A 315 4.71 7.60 3.42
C LEU A 315 4.37 6.11 3.45
N ASN A 316 3.61 5.62 2.46
CA ASN A 316 3.20 4.21 2.39
C ASN A 316 4.03 3.47 1.31
N PHE A 317 5.22 2.99 1.68
CA PHE A 317 6.15 2.30 0.78
C PHE A 317 5.81 0.81 0.61
N ARG A 318 4.62 0.55 0.06
CA ARG A 318 4.03 -0.77 -0.13
C ARG A 318 2.83 -0.72 -1.08
N ILE A 319 2.36 -1.88 -1.54
CA ILE A 319 1.03 -2.01 -2.16
C ILE A 319 -0.04 -1.44 -1.21
N THR A 320 -0.78 -0.44 -1.67
CA THR A 320 -1.87 0.20 -0.91
C THR A 320 -3.24 -0.11 -1.50
N SER A 321 -4.31 0.33 -0.83
CA SER A 321 -5.68 0.19 -1.32
C SER A 321 -5.94 0.95 -2.62
N GLY A 322 -5.10 1.92 -3.00
CA GLY A 322 -5.16 2.60 -4.29
C GLY A 322 -4.37 1.90 -5.41
N SER A 323 -3.34 1.12 -5.07
CA SER A 323 -2.41 0.56 -6.06
C SER A 323 -3.05 -0.51 -6.95
N ILE A 324 -3.77 -1.46 -6.35
CA ILE A 324 -4.39 -2.57 -7.11
C ILE A 324 -5.57 -2.09 -7.98
N PRO A 325 -6.54 -1.31 -7.49
CA PRO A 325 -7.61 -0.81 -8.35
C PRO A 325 -7.11 0.04 -9.52
N LEU A 326 -6.05 0.84 -9.31
CA LEU A 326 -5.44 1.63 -10.37
C LEU A 326 -4.79 0.77 -11.46
N LEU A 327 -4.00 -0.24 -11.08
CA LEU A 327 -3.42 -1.18 -12.05
C LEU A 327 -4.50 -1.98 -12.76
N ALA A 328 -5.54 -2.41 -12.03
CA ALA A 328 -6.69 -3.13 -12.59
C ALA A 328 -7.39 -2.28 -13.66
N LEU A 329 -7.75 -1.04 -13.34
CA LEU A 329 -8.37 -0.11 -14.29
C LEU A 329 -7.48 0.12 -15.52
N ARG A 330 -6.18 0.35 -15.30
CA ARG A 330 -5.22 0.56 -16.38
C ARG A 330 -5.04 -0.65 -17.29
N SER A 331 -5.14 -1.86 -16.75
CA SER A 331 -5.03 -3.09 -17.53
C SER A 331 -6.23 -3.30 -18.43
N VAL A 332 -7.44 -3.11 -17.91
CA VAL A 332 -8.68 -3.52 -18.59
C VAL A 332 -9.37 -2.38 -19.35
N ARG A 333 -9.24 -1.15 -18.85
CA ARG A 333 -9.88 0.06 -19.37
C ARG A 333 -8.94 1.26 -19.27
N PRO A 334 -7.80 1.26 -19.99
CA PRO A 334 -6.88 2.40 -20.00
C PRO A 334 -7.55 3.70 -20.50
N ASP A 335 -8.61 3.58 -21.29
CA ASP A 335 -9.48 4.68 -21.72
C ASP A 335 -10.29 5.28 -20.54
N ALA A 336 -10.74 4.44 -19.60
CA ALA A 336 -11.49 4.89 -18.43
C ALA A 336 -10.64 5.62 -17.39
N LEU A 337 -9.30 5.65 -17.53
CA LEU A 337 -8.44 6.51 -16.70
C LEU A 337 -8.67 8.01 -16.96
N ALA A 338 -9.29 8.37 -18.08
CA ALA A 338 -9.76 9.73 -18.33
C ALA A 338 -11.17 10.00 -17.78
N GLY A 339 -11.91 8.94 -17.42
CA GLY A 339 -13.22 9.00 -16.78
C GLY A 339 -13.13 8.92 -15.26
N PHE A 340 -14.27 8.86 -14.59
CA PHE A 340 -14.35 8.84 -13.14
C PHE A 340 -14.36 7.41 -12.61
N ALA A 341 -13.65 7.17 -11.51
CA ALA A 341 -13.76 5.91 -10.79
C ALA A 341 -13.62 6.06 -9.28
N GLU A 342 -14.29 5.19 -8.52
CA GLU A 342 -14.23 5.14 -7.05
C GLU A 342 -14.08 3.70 -6.56
N SER A 343 -13.18 3.48 -5.58
CA SER A 343 -13.05 2.16 -4.96
C SER A 343 -14.10 1.94 -3.88
N VAL A 344 -14.59 0.72 -3.74
CA VAL A 344 -15.52 0.29 -2.69
C VAL A 344 -14.99 -0.95 -2.00
N LYS A 345 -15.09 -0.99 -0.67
CA LYS A 345 -14.89 -2.20 0.10
C LYS A 345 -16.24 -2.70 0.62
N LEU A 346 -16.57 -3.94 0.33
CA LEU A 346 -17.70 -4.64 0.92
C LEU A 346 -17.17 -5.69 1.89
N THR A 347 -17.85 -5.87 3.02
CA THR A 347 -17.53 -6.91 4.01
C THR A 347 -18.83 -7.51 4.50
N ALA A 348 -18.94 -8.84 4.51
CA ALA A 348 -20.15 -9.54 4.91
C ALA A 348 -19.82 -10.82 5.68
N ALA A 349 -20.64 -11.16 6.68
CA ALA A 349 -20.56 -12.42 7.41
C ALA A 349 -21.28 -13.55 6.63
N ALA A 350 -20.85 -13.78 5.39
CA ALA A 350 -21.41 -14.76 4.47
C ALA A 350 -20.31 -15.32 3.56
N PRO A 351 -20.52 -16.49 2.92
CA PRO A 351 -19.63 -16.98 1.87
C PRO A 351 -19.47 -15.98 0.72
N LEU A 352 -18.29 -15.95 0.12
CA LEU A 352 -17.97 -15.00 -0.96
C LEU A 352 -18.83 -15.24 -2.20
N ALA A 353 -19.18 -16.50 -2.47
CA ALA A 353 -20.04 -16.87 -3.59
C ALA A 353 -21.42 -16.20 -3.51
N ASP A 354 -21.99 -16.07 -2.31
CA ASP A 354 -23.29 -15.42 -2.10
C ASP A 354 -23.19 -13.92 -2.38
N LEU A 355 -22.09 -13.28 -1.93
CA LEU A 355 -21.83 -11.87 -2.20
C LEU A 355 -21.63 -11.62 -3.70
N LEU A 356 -20.87 -12.47 -4.40
CA LEU A 356 -20.67 -12.39 -5.85
C LEU A 356 -21.98 -12.64 -6.63
N ALA A 357 -22.82 -13.57 -6.18
CA ALA A 357 -24.13 -13.81 -6.79
C ALA A 357 -25.03 -12.58 -6.66
N HIS A 358 -25.05 -11.95 -5.49
CA HIS A 358 -25.81 -10.72 -5.26
C HIS A 358 -25.31 -9.53 -6.10
N LEU A 359 -24.00 -9.45 -6.34
CA LEU A 359 -23.38 -8.41 -7.16
C LEU A 359 -23.43 -8.66 -8.66
N SER A 360 -23.76 -9.89 -9.10
CA SER A 360 -23.72 -10.27 -10.52
C SER A 360 -24.50 -9.32 -11.43
N PRO A 361 -25.73 -8.87 -11.10
CA PRO A 361 -26.44 -7.90 -11.94
C PRO A 361 -25.68 -6.58 -12.17
N ALA A 362 -24.99 -6.08 -11.15
CA ALA A 362 -24.21 -4.84 -11.26
C ALA A 362 -22.91 -5.04 -12.04
N LEU A 363 -22.27 -6.22 -11.90
CA LEU A 363 -21.09 -6.60 -12.66
C LEU A 363 -21.43 -6.78 -14.16
N ASP A 364 -22.52 -7.49 -14.45
CA ASP A 364 -22.98 -7.79 -15.81
C ASP A 364 -23.44 -6.54 -16.56
N ALA A 365 -23.98 -5.53 -15.85
CA ALA A 365 -24.33 -4.23 -16.43
C ALA A 365 -23.11 -3.38 -16.84
N GLY A 366 -21.90 -3.76 -16.40
CA GLY A 366 -20.67 -3.02 -16.63
C GLY A 366 -20.52 -1.77 -15.76
N GLY A 367 -19.30 -1.22 -15.74
CA GLY A 367 -18.97 -0.06 -14.87
C GLY A 367 -18.64 -0.45 -13.43
N VAL A 368 -18.57 -1.74 -13.10
CA VAL A 368 -18.07 -2.27 -11.83
C VAL A 368 -17.08 -3.39 -12.10
N LEU A 369 -15.91 -3.31 -11.47
CA LEU A 369 -14.84 -4.29 -11.55
C LEU A 369 -14.58 -4.87 -10.16
N VAL A 370 -14.48 -6.19 -10.05
CA VAL A 370 -13.89 -6.82 -8.86
C VAL A 370 -12.39 -6.67 -8.96
N THR A 371 -11.74 -6.16 -7.91
CA THR A 371 -10.28 -5.91 -7.88
C THR A 371 -9.56 -6.73 -6.80
N SER A 372 -10.30 -7.36 -5.89
CA SER A 372 -9.81 -8.35 -4.94
C SER A 372 -11.00 -9.00 -4.23
N GLY A 373 -10.81 -10.23 -3.76
CA GLY A 373 -11.71 -10.87 -2.81
C GLY A 373 -10.95 -11.69 -1.78
N HIS A 374 -11.59 -11.96 -0.65
CA HIS A 374 -11.10 -12.88 0.38
C HIS A 374 -12.28 -13.51 1.10
N ASP A 375 -12.29 -14.83 1.20
CA ASP A 375 -13.26 -15.63 1.95
C ASP A 375 -12.56 -16.39 3.08
N SER A 376 -12.85 -16.03 4.34
CA SER A 376 -12.24 -16.69 5.48
C SER A 376 -12.62 -18.17 5.62
N THR A 377 -13.73 -18.63 5.02
CA THR A 377 -14.15 -20.05 5.06
C THR A 377 -13.15 -20.98 4.39
N ARG A 378 -12.29 -20.44 3.52
CA ARG A 378 -11.21 -21.19 2.87
C ARG A 378 -9.92 -21.21 3.69
N THR A 379 -9.88 -20.51 4.81
CA THR A 379 -8.74 -20.44 5.73
C THR A 379 -9.04 -21.26 7.01
N ASP A 380 -8.07 -21.30 7.93
CA ASP A 380 -8.30 -21.85 9.28
C ASP A 380 -8.70 -20.77 10.31
N ASP A 381 -9.18 -19.61 9.83
CA ASP A 381 -9.77 -18.58 10.69
C ASP A 381 -11.19 -19.00 11.12
N PRO A 382 -11.53 -18.96 12.42
CA PRO A 382 -12.85 -19.38 12.90
C PRO A 382 -13.97 -18.37 12.59
N VAL A 383 -13.63 -17.15 12.16
CA VAL A 383 -14.63 -16.12 11.86
C VAL A 383 -15.11 -16.28 10.43
N LEU A 384 -16.42 -16.37 10.23
CA LEU A 384 -17.05 -16.30 8.90
C LEU A 384 -17.09 -14.85 8.42
N LEU A 385 -16.27 -14.50 7.43
CA LEU A 385 -16.16 -13.17 6.88
C LEU A 385 -15.65 -13.20 5.44
N SER A 386 -16.39 -12.59 4.53
CA SER A 386 -15.95 -12.31 3.17
C SER A 386 -15.71 -10.82 2.98
N THR A 387 -14.64 -10.48 2.25
CA THR A 387 -14.33 -9.12 1.84
C THR A 387 -14.20 -9.04 0.33
N LEU A 388 -14.81 -8.04 -0.29
CA LEU A 388 -14.59 -7.68 -1.70
C LEU A 388 -14.04 -6.26 -1.80
N GLN A 389 -13.11 -6.06 -2.71
CA GLN A 389 -12.71 -4.74 -3.20
C GLN A 389 -13.24 -4.60 -4.61
N LEU A 390 -13.99 -3.53 -4.84
CA LEU A 390 -14.58 -3.20 -6.12
C LEU A 390 -14.05 -1.85 -6.60
N LEU A 391 -14.12 -1.63 -7.90
CA LEU A 391 -13.90 -0.34 -8.53
C LEU A 391 -15.12 -0.02 -9.39
N VAL A 392 -15.80 1.07 -9.08
CA VAL A 392 -16.91 1.61 -9.88
C VAL A 392 -16.33 2.64 -10.82
N HIS A 393 -16.67 2.60 -12.10
CA HIS A 393 -16.15 3.54 -13.09
C HIS A 393 -17.21 3.93 -14.13
N GLY A 394 -17.06 5.12 -14.71
CA GLY A 394 -17.99 5.68 -15.69
C GLY A 394 -17.57 7.06 -16.18
N ASP A 395 -18.38 7.65 -17.06
CA ASP A 395 -18.10 8.96 -17.66
C ASP A 395 -18.73 10.12 -16.87
N ASP A 396 -19.65 9.83 -15.95
CA ASP A 396 -20.36 10.79 -15.11
C ASP A 396 -20.04 10.55 -13.62
N PRO A 397 -19.51 11.56 -12.89
CA PRO A 397 -19.15 11.41 -11.48
C PRO A 397 -20.36 11.16 -10.57
N ASP A 398 -21.54 11.66 -10.91
CA ASP A 398 -22.75 11.50 -10.11
C ASP A 398 -23.29 10.07 -10.24
N ASP A 399 -23.24 9.50 -11.45
CA ASP A 399 -23.59 8.09 -11.69
C ASP A 399 -22.63 7.14 -10.95
N VAL A 400 -21.31 7.39 -11.04
CA VAL A 400 -20.30 6.61 -10.29
C VAL A 400 -20.59 6.69 -8.80
N THR A 401 -20.86 7.88 -8.27
CA THR A 401 -21.18 8.08 -6.85
C THR A 401 -22.47 7.36 -6.45
N ALA A 402 -23.51 7.39 -7.28
CA ALA A 402 -24.79 6.74 -7.04
C ALA A 402 -24.65 5.23 -7.01
N ARG A 403 -24.00 4.63 -8.02
CA ARG A 403 -23.73 3.18 -8.09
C ARG A 403 -22.89 2.71 -6.90
N ARG A 404 -21.85 3.45 -6.57
CA ARG A 404 -21.01 3.19 -5.40
C ARG A 404 -21.84 3.20 -4.10
N SER A 405 -22.70 4.19 -3.92
CA SER A 405 -23.57 4.27 -2.73
C SER A 405 -24.55 3.09 -2.66
N ALA A 406 -25.10 2.67 -3.80
CA ALA A 406 -25.97 1.51 -3.88
C ALA A 406 -25.23 0.21 -3.50
N LEU A 407 -23.97 0.06 -3.92
CA LEU A 407 -23.13 -1.08 -3.54
C LEU A 407 -22.82 -1.10 -2.04
N GLU A 408 -22.48 0.04 -1.45
CA GLU A 408 -22.23 0.15 0.00
C GLU A 408 -23.49 -0.17 0.83
N ALA A 409 -24.67 0.11 0.31
CA ALA A 409 -25.93 -0.21 0.99
C ALA A 409 -26.22 -1.72 1.05
N ILE A 410 -25.60 -2.54 0.19
CA ILE A 410 -25.73 -4.00 0.21
C ILE A 410 -25.02 -4.61 1.43
N ALA A 411 -23.96 -3.96 1.92
CA ALA A 411 -23.14 -4.47 3.02
C ALA A 411 -23.58 -3.99 4.41
N ARG A 412 -24.64 -3.16 4.49
CA ARG A 412 -25.25 -2.70 5.75
C ARG A 412 -26.50 -3.51 6.02
#